data_AF-A0AAU4BXA1-F1
#
_entry.id   AF-A0AAU4BXA1-F1
#
_cell.length_a   1.000
_cell.length_b   1.000
_cell.length_c   1.000
_cell.angle_alpha   90.00
_cell.angle_beta   90.00
_cell.angle_gamma   90.00
#
_symmetry.space_group_name_H-M   'P 1'
#
loop_
_entity.id
_entity.type
_entity.pdbx_description
1 polymer ?
#
loop_
_entity_poly.entity_id
_entity_poly.type
_entity_poly.pdbx_seq_one_letter_code
_entity_poly.pdbx_strand_id
1 'polypeptide(L)'
;MQEYIPGEPLNRWFGQRYPLIHPDPGPGAIERFRDEALDVLAKIEEGLRAIHARGVVFGDLHPRNLIVRPDGRVCFVDFELASPADDFVRPGLGAAGFAAPADLAGYAIDDHALEALRLWIFMPLIQLTALDPGKREQLTHAAWRRFALPAAAEHGRQREPDPTPARSPSVGASQAETDFGRLARLFSGDRVDWPALRDSLAGAIKASATPERTDRLFPGDPAQFTHDGLGLAYGAAGVLWALHTVGAPVAGDHIEWLLEAVARRPCRPGLYTGAHGVAFTLDQLGCTRQAHNLLDRLLKEPLDALGSDLAGGLPGIGLTLLHFAGTMSDASLQATALDVAQRLAARLPADAAVAASGTRPGLLHGPLRRGPVLPEPVRQHP
;
A
#
# COMPACT_ATOMS: atom_id res chain seq x y z
N MET A 1 -28.83 -4.09 -24.57
CA MET A 1 -27.60 -4.23 -25.39
C MET A 1 -27.10 -2.82 -25.63
N GLN A 2 -25.92 -2.47 -25.12
CA GLN A 2 -25.32 -1.15 -25.32
C GLN A 2 -24.46 -1.17 -26.59
N GLU A 3 -24.34 -0.02 -27.26
CA GLU A 3 -23.46 0.16 -28.41
C GLU A 3 -21.99 -0.01 -27.98
N TYR A 4 -21.18 -0.69 -28.80
CA TYR A 4 -19.74 -0.72 -28.59
C TYR A 4 -19.13 0.63 -28.95
N ILE A 5 -18.50 1.28 -27.97
CA ILE A 5 -17.83 2.57 -28.17
C ILE A 5 -16.33 2.31 -28.41
N PRO A 6 -15.80 2.59 -29.62
CA PRO A 6 -14.39 2.40 -29.89
C PRO A 6 -13.55 3.44 -29.15
N GLY A 7 -12.52 2.98 -28.44
CA GLY A 7 -11.61 3.82 -27.66
C GLY A 7 -11.03 3.09 -26.46
N GLU A 8 -10.39 3.85 -25.58
CA GLU A 8 -9.84 3.32 -24.34
C GLU A 8 -10.48 4.01 -23.13
N PRO A 9 -10.80 3.27 -22.05
CA PRO A 9 -11.17 3.87 -20.78
C PRO A 9 -10.10 4.86 -20.29
N LEU A 10 -10.51 5.99 -19.70
CA LEU A 10 -9.61 7.08 -19.32
C LEU A 10 -8.51 6.62 -18.35
N ASN A 11 -8.80 5.68 -17.45
CA ASN A 11 -7.78 5.10 -16.56
C ASN A 11 -6.66 4.35 -17.31
N ARG A 12 -6.99 3.68 -18.43
CA ARG A 12 -6.00 3.02 -19.29
C ARG A 12 -5.24 4.05 -20.12
N TRP A 13 -5.95 5.00 -20.73
CA TRP A 13 -5.35 6.10 -21.49
C TRP A 13 -4.31 6.87 -20.63
N PHE A 14 -4.67 7.15 -19.38
CA PHE A 14 -3.83 7.78 -18.37
C PHE A 14 -2.59 6.94 -18.05
N GLY A 15 -2.78 5.66 -17.71
CA GLY A 15 -1.69 4.79 -17.27
C GLY A 15 -0.58 4.59 -18.32
N GLN A 16 -0.92 4.70 -19.61
CA GLN A 16 0.06 4.61 -20.71
C GLN A 16 0.86 5.91 -20.94
N ARG A 17 0.35 7.05 -20.47
CA ARG A 17 0.88 8.39 -20.82
C ARG A 17 1.46 9.15 -19.64
N TYR A 18 1.12 8.76 -18.41
CA TYR A 18 1.50 9.49 -17.21
C TYR A 18 3.04 9.55 -17.06
N PRO A 19 3.66 10.74 -17.10
CA PRO A 19 5.11 10.85 -17.23
C PRO A 19 5.87 10.49 -15.96
N LEU A 20 5.23 10.58 -14.79
CA LEU A 20 5.89 10.41 -13.49
C LEU A 20 5.98 8.96 -13.00
N ILE A 21 5.65 7.98 -13.85
CA ILE A 21 5.99 6.57 -13.61
C ILE A 21 7.45 6.26 -13.96
N HIS A 22 8.11 7.13 -14.72
CA HIS A 22 9.51 7.01 -15.10
C HIS A 22 10.37 7.97 -14.26
N PRO A 23 11.53 7.52 -13.74
CA PRO A 23 12.40 8.36 -12.90
C PRO A 23 12.95 9.58 -13.65
N ASP A 24 13.21 9.44 -14.95
CA ASP A 24 13.72 10.51 -15.83
C ASP A 24 12.80 10.64 -17.06
N PRO A 25 11.69 11.39 -16.98
CA PRO A 25 10.83 11.60 -18.13
C PRO A 25 11.60 12.34 -19.23
N GLY A 26 11.42 11.91 -20.48
CA GLY A 26 12.08 12.54 -21.62
C GLY A 26 11.74 14.04 -21.74
N PRO A 27 12.58 14.84 -22.43
CA PRO A 27 12.34 16.27 -22.57
C PRO A 27 10.93 16.59 -23.10
N GLY A 28 10.23 17.51 -22.45
CA GLY A 28 8.89 17.94 -22.85
C GLY A 28 7.75 16.95 -22.50
N ALA A 29 8.03 15.81 -21.86
CA ALA A 29 7.00 14.79 -21.61
C ALA A 29 5.93 15.26 -20.63
N ILE A 30 6.33 16.06 -19.63
CA ILE A 30 5.41 16.65 -18.65
C ILE A 30 4.50 17.66 -19.35
N GLU A 31 5.04 18.52 -20.20
CA GLU A 31 4.30 19.54 -20.94
C GLU A 31 3.33 18.91 -21.94
N ARG A 32 3.77 17.89 -22.70
CA ARG A 32 2.89 17.15 -23.62
C ARG A 32 1.73 16.49 -22.88
N PHE A 33 2.02 15.77 -21.79
CA PHE A 33 0.98 15.15 -20.98
C PHE A 33 0.02 16.19 -20.39
N ARG A 34 0.54 17.32 -19.91
CA ARG A 34 -0.27 18.42 -19.39
C ARG A 34 -1.27 18.91 -20.44
N ASP A 35 -0.79 19.21 -21.63
CA ASP A 35 -1.63 19.77 -22.70
C ASP A 35 -2.69 18.75 -23.15
N GLU A 36 -2.31 17.48 -23.29
CA GLU A 36 -3.25 16.39 -23.59
C GLU A 36 -4.29 16.19 -22.48
N ALA A 37 -3.87 16.22 -21.20
CA ALA A 37 -4.77 16.07 -20.06
C ALA A 37 -5.76 17.23 -19.94
N LEU A 38 -5.30 18.47 -20.17
CA LEU A 38 -6.17 19.66 -20.16
C LEU A 38 -7.19 19.63 -21.31
N ASP A 39 -6.80 19.17 -22.50
CA ASP A 39 -7.71 18.98 -23.63
C ASP A 39 -8.79 17.92 -23.33
N VAL A 40 -8.39 16.78 -22.75
CA VAL A 40 -9.33 15.74 -22.31
C VAL A 40 -10.30 16.27 -21.24
N LEU A 41 -9.80 17.00 -20.24
CA LEU A 41 -10.63 17.61 -19.19
C LEU A 41 -11.64 18.61 -19.76
N ALA A 42 -11.24 19.45 -20.73
CA ALA A 42 -12.15 20.39 -21.38
C ALA A 42 -13.31 19.69 -22.09
N LYS A 43 -13.03 18.56 -22.76
CA LYS A 43 -14.06 17.73 -23.43
C LYS A 43 -14.98 17.02 -22.45
N ILE A 44 -14.46 16.57 -21.31
CA ILE A 44 -15.28 16.00 -20.22
C ILE A 44 -16.23 17.08 -19.69
N GLU A 45 -15.72 18.28 -19.40
CA GLU A 45 -16.53 19.39 -18.92
C GLU A 45 -17.63 19.79 -19.91
N GLU A 46 -17.32 19.80 -21.21
CA GLU A 46 -18.32 20.04 -22.26
C GLU A 46 -19.40 18.95 -22.30
N GLY A 47 -19.00 17.68 -22.25
CA GLY A 47 -19.94 16.55 -22.21
C GLY A 47 -20.83 16.60 -20.97
N LEU A 48 -20.27 16.93 -19.81
CA LEU A 48 -21.03 17.06 -18.57
C LEU A 48 -22.03 18.22 -18.63
N ARG A 49 -21.62 19.39 -19.15
CA ARG A 49 -22.53 20.52 -19.41
C ARG A 49 -23.68 20.12 -20.34
N ALA A 50 -23.42 19.30 -21.35
CA ALA A 50 -24.47 18.82 -22.25
C ALA A 50 -25.45 17.85 -21.57
N ILE A 51 -25.00 17.05 -20.60
CA ILE A 51 -25.85 16.18 -19.77
C ILE A 51 -26.72 17.05 -18.85
N HIS A 52 -26.11 18.01 -18.14
CA HIS A 52 -26.82 18.93 -17.24
C HIS A 52 -27.86 19.79 -17.97
N ALA A 53 -27.57 20.24 -19.19
CA ALA A 53 -28.52 21.00 -20.02
C ALA A 53 -29.79 20.21 -20.38
N ARG A 54 -29.79 18.88 -20.18
CA ARG A 54 -30.96 18.00 -20.38
C ARG A 54 -31.71 17.71 -19.08
N GLY A 55 -31.38 18.37 -17.98
CA GLY A 55 -32.02 18.14 -16.69
C GLY A 55 -31.46 16.95 -15.90
N VAL A 56 -30.34 16.38 -16.34
CA VAL A 56 -29.82 15.09 -15.84
C VAL A 56 -28.53 15.31 -15.04
N VAL A 57 -28.45 14.67 -13.88
CA VAL A 57 -27.23 14.48 -13.09
C VAL A 57 -26.64 13.13 -13.48
N PHE A 58 -25.34 13.07 -13.76
CA PHE A 58 -24.66 11.83 -14.13
C PHE A 58 -24.45 10.91 -12.92
N GLY A 59 -24.08 11.47 -11.77
CA GLY A 59 -24.10 10.81 -10.47
C GLY A 59 -22.90 9.92 -10.14
N ASP A 60 -22.13 9.47 -11.14
CA ASP A 60 -20.97 8.58 -10.97
C ASP A 60 -19.78 8.93 -11.88
N LEU A 61 -19.43 10.22 -11.92
CA LEU A 61 -18.32 10.69 -12.76
C LEU A 61 -16.97 10.23 -12.19
N HIS A 62 -16.33 9.28 -12.88
CA HIS A 62 -14.99 8.80 -12.54
C HIS A 62 -14.27 8.19 -13.76
N PRO A 63 -12.94 7.97 -13.72
CA PRO A 63 -12.15 7.58 -14.89
C PRO A 63 -12.58 6.29 -15.60
N ARG A 64 -13.26 5.35 -14.94
CA ARG A 64 -13.75 4.13 -15.59
C ARG A 64 -15.04 4.34 -16.41
N ASN A 65 -15.75 5.45 -16.18
CA ASN A 65 -17.01 5.80 -16.84
C ASN A 65 -16.79 6.78 -18.02
N LEU A 66 -15.53 6.94 -18.44
CA LEU A 66 -15.12 7.83 -19.52
C LEU A 66 -14.27 7.04 -20.51
N ILE A 67 -14.61 7.12 -21.80
CA ILE A 67 -13.85 6.54 -22.90
C ILE A 67 -13.25 7.66 -23.75
N VAL A 68 -11.94 7.63 -23.93
CA VAL A 68 -11.22 8.48 -24.89
C VAL A 68 -11.20 7.76 -26.23
N ARG A 69 -11.85 8.34 -27.24
CA ARG A 69 -11.95 7.79 -28.59
C ARG A 69 -10.67 8.08 -29.40
N PRO A 70 -10.39 7.31 -30.46
CA PRO A 70 -9.22 7.54 -31.32
C PRO A 70 -9.18 8.92 -31.99
N ASP A 71 -10.33 9.55 -32.18
CA ASP A 71 -10.47 10.91 -32.72
C ASP A 71 -10.32 12.01 -31.64
N GLY A 72 -9.98 11.63 -30.41
CA GLY A 72 -9.81 12.53 -29.28
C GLY A 72 -11.10 12.97 -28.61
N ARG A 73 -12.29 12.51 -29.05
CA ARG A 73 -13.55 12.79 -28.33
C ARG A 73 -13.64 11.97 -27.05
N VAL A 74 -14.37 12.49 -26.07
CA VAL A 74 -14.68 11.77 -24.82
C VAL A 74 -16.14 11.31 -24.85
N CYS A 75 -16.36 10.06 -24.46
CA CYS A 75 -17.68 9.47 -24.34
C CYS A 75 -17.94 9.03 -22.90
N PHE A 76 -19.10 9.42 -22.37
CA PHE A 76 -19.59 8.98 -21.07
C PHE A 76 -20.26 7.63 -21.22
N VAL A 77 -19.97 6.71 -20.32
CA VAL A 77 -20.58 5.38 -20.27
C VAL A 77 -21.12 5.11 -18.88
N ASP A 78 -21.99 4.12 -18.75
CA ASP A 78 -22.58 3.71 -17.48
C ASP A 78 -23.45 4.82 -16.83
N PHE A 79 -24.69 4.93 -17.31
CA PHE A 79 -25.69 5.89 -16.80
C PHE A 79 -26.60 5.26 -15.72
N GLU A 80 -26.19 4.16 -15.09
CA GLU A 80 -27.04 3.45 -14.12
C GLU A 80 -27.40 4.31 -12.90
N LEU A 81 -26.53 5.26 -12.54
CA LEU A 81 -26.74 6.19 -11.42
C LEU A 81 -27.19 7.59 -11.86
N ALA A 82 -27.45 7.78 -13.16
CA ALA A 82 -27.92 9.05 -13.67
C ALA A 82 -29.41 9.24 -13.38
N SER A 83 -29.80 10.46 -13.01
CA SER A 83 -31.20 10.78 -12.70
C SER A 83 -31.56 12.22 -13.07
N PRO A 84 -32.85 12.57 -13.11
CA PRO A 84 -33.27 13.97 -13.13
C PRO A 84 -32.71 14.72 -11.91
N ALA A 85 -32.35 15.99 -12.09
CA ALA A 85 -31.74 16.80 -11.04
C ALA A 85 -32.64 17.00 -9.81
N ASP A 86 -33.95 17.10 -10.02
CA ASP A 86 -34.94 17.33 -8.96
C ASP A 86 -35.27 16.05 -8.16
N ASP A 87 -34.98 14.87 -8.72
CA ASP A 87 -35.31 13.55 -8.15
C ASP A 87 -34.05 12.72 -7.80
N PHE A 88 -32.87 13.35 -7.73
CA PHE A 88 -31.63 12.62 -7.50
C PHE A 88 -31.58 11.97 -6.11
N VAL A 89 -31.55 10.64 -6.10
CA VAL A 89 -31.30 9.83 -4.90
C VAL A 89 -29.84 9.41 -4.89
N ARG A 90 -29.12 9.89 -3.87
CA ARG A 90 -27.71 9.60 -3.68
C ARG A 90 -27.42 8.09 -3.62
N PRO A 91 -26.51 7.56 -4.46
CA PRO A 91 -26.04 6.18 -4.35
C PRO A 91 -25.34 5.95 -3.00
N GLY A 92 -25.56 4.78 -2.38
CA GLY A 92 -24.97 4.45 -1.07
C GLY A 92 -23.45 4.23 -1.09
N LEU A 93 -22.85 4.05 -2.28
CA LEU A 93 -21.42 3.80 -2.50
C LEU A 93 -20.97 4.60 -3.74
N GLY A 94 -19.91 5.39 -3.60
CA GLY A 94 -19.23 6.07 -4.70
C GLY A 94 -17.77 5.67 -4.78
N ALA A 95 -17.11 5.93 -5.91
CA ALA A 95 -15.68 5.66 -6.05
C ALA A 95 -14.86 6.48 -5.03
N ALA A 96 -13.91 5.80 -4.36
CA ALA A 96 -13.07 6.43 -3.34
C ALA A 96 -12.33 7.67 -3.89
N GLY A 97 -12.53 8.82 -3.24
CA GLY A 97 -11.99 10.11 -3.65
C GLY A 97 -12.82 10.91 -4.67
N PHE A 98 -13.90 10.33 -5.22
CA PHE A 98 -14.83 11.01 -6.13
C PHE A 98 -16.23 11.22 -5.54
N ALA A 99 -16.59 10.46 -4.49
CA ALA A 99 -17.87 10.59 -3.82
C ALA A 99 -18.03 11.99 -3.20
N ALA A 100 -19.08 12.69 -3.60
CA ALA A 100 -19.41 14.01 -3.07
C ALA A 100 -19.75 13.97 -1.57
N PRO A 101 -19.48 15.03 -0.78
CA PRO A 101 -19.98 15.24 0.58
C PRO A 101 -21.51 15.14 0.67
N ALA A 102 -22.05 14.67 1.80
CA ALA A 102 -23.47 14.31 1.96
C ALA A 102 -24.46 15.47 1.73
N ASP A 103 -24.02 16.69 1.95
CA ASP A 103 -24.74 17.95 1.80
C ASP A 103 -24.88 18.43 0.34
N LEU A 104 -24.08 17.89 -0.59
CA LEU A 104 -24.21 18.22 -2.00
C LEU A 104 -25.34 17.43 -2.67
N ALA A 105 -26.08 18.10 -3.55
CA ALA A 105 -27.22 17.53 -4.29
C ALA A 105 -27.27 18.06 -5.73
N GLY A 106 -28.03 17.37 -6.59
CA GLY A 106 -28.20 17.77 -7.99
C GLY A 106 -26.87 17.83 -8.75
N TYR A 107 -26.72 18.83 -9.62
CA TYR A 107 -25.52 19.03 -10.44
C TYR A 107 -24.23 19.23 -9.62
N ALA A 108 -24.34 19.72 -8.38
CA ALA A 108 -23.18 19.95 -7.52
C ALA A 108 -22.41 18.66 -7.19
N ILE A 109 -23.05 17.49 -7.32
CA ILE A 109 -22.39 16.18 -7.15
C ILE A 109 -21.43 15.93 -8.31
N ASP A 110 -21.87 16.16 -9.54
CA ASP A 110 -21.02 15.99 -10.71
C ASP A 110 -19.90 17.03 -10.74
N ASP A 111 -20.18 18.28 -10.34
CA ASP A 111 -19.15 19.33 -10.22
C ASP A 111 -18.05 18.92 -9.25
N HIS A 112 -18.42 18.33 -8.10
CA HIS A 112 -17.46 17.81 -7.14
C HIS A 112 -16.60 16.69 -7.74
N ALA A 113 -17.23 15.76 -8.44
CA ALA A 113 -16.54 14.64 -9.08
C ALA A 113 -15.64 15.12 -10.23
N LEU A 114 -16.02 16.17 -10.96
CA LEU A 114 -15.21 16.80 -12.00
C LEU A 114 -13.97 17.46 -11.40
N GLU A 115 -14.10 18.14 -10.26
CA GLU A 115 -12.96 18.68 -9.53
C GLU A 115 -12.03 17.58 -9.00
N ALA A 116 -12.59 16.48 -8.48
CA ALA A 116 -11.79 15.30 -8.11
C ALA A 116 -11.05 14.71 -9.31
N LEU A 117 -11.69 14.68 -10.49
CA LEU A 117 -11.10 14.19 -11.74
C LEU A 117 -9.95 15.08 -12.23
N ARG A 118 -10.13 16.41 -12.15
CA ARG A 118 -9.07 17.41 -12.46
C ARG A 118 -7.85 17.18 -11.59
N LEU A 119 -8.02 16.88 -10.31
CA LEU A 119 -6.89 16.59 -9.43
C LEU A 119 -6.29 15.20 -9.70
N TRP A 120 -7.13 14.17 -9.89
CA TRP A 120 -6.72 12.79 -10.11
C TRP A 120 -5.84 12.62 -11.36
N ILE A 121 -6.15 13.30 -12.46
CA ILE A 121 -5.40 13.14 -13.72
C ILE A 121 -3.97 13.67 -13.63
N PHE A 122 -3.69 14.60 -12.70
CA PHE A 122 -2.33 15.08 -12.44
C PHE A 122 -1.69 14.41 -11.21
N MET A 123 -2.51 13.98 -10.24
CA MET A 123 -2.06 13.36 -9.00
C MET A 123 -3.00 12.19 -8.66
N PRO A 124 -2.70 10.96 -9.13
CA PRO A 124 -3.57 9.77 -9.02
C PRO A 124 -3.59 9.17 -7.59
N LEU A 125 -3.67 10.03 -6.59
CA LEU A 125 -3.64 9.76 -5.16
C LEU A 125 -4.88 10.34 -4.45
N ILE A 126 -5.96 10.62 -5.20
CA ILE A 126 -7.18 11.27 -4.70
C ILE A 126 -7.84 10.48 -3.57
N GLN A 127 -7.70 9.15 -3.54
CA GLN A 127 -8.14 8.30 -2.44
C GLN A 127 -7.54 8.67 -1.08
N LEU A 128 -6.40 9.35 -1.03
CA LEU A 128 -5.83 9.88 0.22
C LEU A 128 -6.69 10.99 0.84
N THR A 129 -7.50 11.71 0.04
CA THR A 129 -8.36 12.78 0.56
C THR A 129 -9.53 12.24 1.39
N ALA A 130 -9.88 10.96 1.22
CA ALA A 130 -10.84 10.29 2.08
C ALA A 130 -10.26 9.93 3.46
N LEU A 131 -8.94 9.83 3.57
CA LEU A 131 -8.23 9.55 4.83
C LEU A 131 -7.86 10.84 5.56
N ASP A 132 -7.46 11.86 4.81
CA ASP A 132 -7.04 13.18 5.33
C ASP A 132 -7.51 14.27 4.35
N PRO A 133 -8.52 15.07 4.71
CA PRO A 133 -9.00 16.18 3.86
C PRO A 133 -7.90 17.18 3.48
N GLY A 134 -6.89 17.38 4.34
CA GLY A 134 -5.74 18.24 4.08
C GLY A 134 -4.88 17.79 2.90
N LYS A 135 -4.98 16.52 2.49
CA LYS A 135 -4.28 16.02 1.29
C LYS A 135 -4.75 16.68 0.01
N ARG A 136 -5.99 17.17 -0.06
CA ARG A 136 -6.50 17.83 -1.26
C ARG A 136 -5.64 19.02 -1.65
N GLU A 137 -5.35 19.91 -0.70
CA GLU A 137 -4.50 21.08 -0.93
C GLU A 137 -3.07 20.68 -1.31
N GLN A 138 -2.50 19.70 -0.61
CA GLN A 138 -1.14 19.22 -0.89
C GLN A 138 -1.01 18.66 -2.30
N LEU A 139 -1.99 17.86 -2.74
CA LEU A 139 -2.02 17.29 -4.08
C LEU A 139 -2.22 18.39 -5.12
N THR A 140 -3.09 19.37 -4.86
CA THR A 140 -3.29 20.52 -5.76
C THR A 140 -2.00 21.32 -5.94
N HIS A 141 -1.29 21.63 -4.86
CA HIS A 141 0.00 22.31 -4.91
C HIS A 141 1.05 21.48 -5.66
N ALA A 142 1.09 20.16 -5.42
CA ALA A 142 2.00 19.25 -6.12
C ALA A 142 1.70 19.17 -7.63
N ALA A 143 0.42 19.12 -8.03
CA ALA A 143 -0.02 19.14 -9.42
C ALA A 143 0.44 20.44 -10.10
N TRP A 144 0.16 21.59 -9.48
CA TRP A 144 0.53 22.90 -10.00
C TRP A 144 2.03 23.02 -10.24
N ARG A 145 2.84 22.61 -9.25
CA ARG A 145 4.31 22.64 -9.37
C ARG A 145 4.87 21.67 -10.39
N ARG A 146 4.36 20.43 -10.43
CA ARG A 146 4.92 19.37 -11.29
C ARG A 146 4.56 19.54 -12.75
N PHE A 147 3.37 20.08 -13.03
CA PHE A 147 2.86 20.23 -14.39
C PHE A 147 2.81 21.68 -14.85
N ALA A 148 3.27 22.66 -14.05
CA ALA A 148 3.22 24.08 -14.38
C ALA A 148 1.83 24.51 -14.89
N LEU A 149 0.79 24.16 -14.12
CA LEU A 149 -0.61 24.40 -14.53
C LEU A 149 -0.90 25.92 -14.60
N PRO A 150 -1.68 26.38 -15.59
CA PRO A 150 -2.04 27.80 -15.69
C PRO A 150 -2.75 28.31 -14.43
N ALA A 151 -2.55 29.58 -14.06
CA ALA A 151 -3.23 30.19 -12.91
C ALA A 151 -4.76 30.19 -13.03
N ALA A 152 -5.31 30.14 -14.26
CA ALA A 152 -6.74 29.96 -14.48
C ALA A 152 -7.27 28.56 -14.05
N ALA A 153 -6.41 27.61 -13.66
CA ALA A 153 -6.85 26.38 -13.00
C ALA A 153 -7.21 26.59 -11.51
N GLU A 154 -7.10 27.81 -10.99
CA GLU A 154 -7.47 28.19 -9.60
C GLU A 154 -8.99 28.29 -9.34
N HIS A 155 -9.86 28.05 -10.34
CA HIS A 155 -11.33 28.15 -10.18
C HIS A 155 -11.91 27.26 -9.05
N GLY A 156 -11.17 26.28 -8.56
CA GLY A 156 -11.57 25.46 -7.40
C GLY A 156 -11.23 26.04 -6.01
N ARG A 157 -10.58 27.21 -5.90
CA ARG A 157 -10.21 27.80 -4.59
C ARG A 157 -11.33 28.55 -3.86
N GLN A 158 -12.47 28.84 -4.51
CA GLN A 158 -13.50 29.71 -3.92
C GLN A 158 -14.63 29.02 -3.16
N ARG A 159 -14.57 27.71 -2.94
CA ARG A 159 -15.44 27.07 -1.93
C ARG A 159 -14.66 26.95 -0.63
N GLU A 160 -14.86 27.92 0.25
CA GLU A 160 -14.42 27.84 1.65
C GLU A 160 -14.77 26.46 2.24
N PRO A 161 -13.90 25.84 3.03
CA PRO A 161 -14.25 24.64 3.76
C PRO A 161 -15.29 25.03 4.82
N ASP A 162 -16.55 24.69 4.57
CA ASP A 162 -17.62 24.83 5.55
C ASP A 162 -17.30 23.91 6.75
N PRO A 163 -17.18 24.43 7.99
CA PRO A 163 -16.75 23.64 9.13
C PRO A 163 -17.96 22.90 9.70
N THR A 164 -18.23 21.68 9.23
CA THR A 164 -19.18 20.78 9.93
C THR A 164 -18.45 19.66 10.67
N PRO A 165 -18.71 19.45 11.97
CA PRO A 165 -17.94 18.54 12.81
C PRO A 165 -18.55 17.14 12.81
N ALA A 166 -17.79 16.10 12.47
CA ALA A 166 -17.99 14.77 13.05
C ALA A 166 -16.87 13.77 12.73
N ARG A 167 -16.20 13.37 13.81
CA ARG A 167 -15.71 12.00 14.10
C ARG A 167 -14.46 11.52 13.37
N SER A 168 -13.37 12.23 13.63
CA SER A 168 -12.07 11.67 14.06
C SER A 168 -11.39 12.77 14.91
N PRO A 169 -10.41 12.47 15.79
CA PRO A 169 -9.70 13.52 16.51
C PRO A 169 -8.91 14.32 15.47
N SER A 170 -9.53 15.36 14.93
CA SER A 170 -8.94 16.24 13.94
C SER A 170 -7.89 17.07 14.65
N VAL A 171 -6.62 16.76 14.39
CA VAL A 171 -5.53 17.72 14.45
C VAL A 171 -6.03 18.97 13.70
N GLY A 172 -6.20 20.09 14.42
CA GLY A 172 -6.86 21.28 13.88
C GLY A 172 -6.18 21.75 12.58
N ALA A 173 -6.95 22.35 11.66
CA ALA A 173 -6.45 22.79 10.36
C ALA A 173 -5.14 23.62 10.45
N SER A 174 -4.97 24.42 11.51
CA SER A 174 -3.74 25.17 11.80
C SER A 174 -2.54 24.29 12.17
N GLN A 175 -2.75 23.17 12.85
CA GLN A 175 -1.71 22.18 13.13
C GLN A 175 -1.35 21.40 11.86
N ALA A 176 -2.32 21.05 11.02
CA ALA A 176 -2.09 20.36 9.75
C ALA A 176 -1.26 21.20 8.75
N GLU A 177 -1.54 22.51 8.65
CA GLU A 177 -0.73 23.45 7.86
C GLU A 177 0.71 23.58 8.41
N THR A 178 0.85 23.62 9.74
CA THR A 178 2.15 23.70 10.42
C THR A 178 2.97 22.42 10.24
N ASP A 179 2.32 21.26 10.30
CA ASP A 179 2.94 19.95 10.11
C ASP A 179 3.31 19.71 8.65
N PHE A 180 2.49 20.15 7.70
CA PHE A 180 2.83 20.12 6.28
C PHE A 180 4.05 21.01 5.98
N GLY A 181 4.06 22.25 6.48
CA GLY A 181 5.21 23.14 6.33
C GLY A 181 6.49 22.54 6.92
N ARG A 182 6.39 21.82 8.05
CA ARG A 182 7.51 21.10 8.67
C ARG A 182 7.99 19.94 7.81
N LEU A 183 7.08 19.08 7.33
CA LEU A 183 7.43 17.93 6.48
C LEU A 183 7.96 18.36 5.12
N ALA A 184 7.36 19.37 4.49
CA ALA A 184 7.83 19.92 3.22
C ALA A 184 9.27 20.46 3.32
N ARG A 185 9.65 21.04 4.47
CA ARG A 185 11.04 21.46 4.76
C ARG A 185 12.02 20.29 4.81
N LEU A 186 11.61 19.10 5.24
CA LEU A 186 12.46 17.91 5.23
C LEU A 186 12.82 17.47 3.79
N PHE A 187 11.97 17.82 2.81
CA PHE A 187 12.17 17.53 1.40
C PHE A 187 12.66 18.73 0.57
N SER A 188 12.78 19.94 1.15
CA SER A 188 13.16 21.15 0.42
C SER A 188 14.52 21.69 0.89
N GLY A 189 15.45 21.78 -0.04
CA GLY A 189 16.85 22.15 0.16
C GLY A 189 17.75 21.40 -0.84
N ASP A 190 19.04 21.71 -0.90
CA ASP A 190 19.99 21.04 -1.82
C ASP A 190 20.24 19.57 -1.44
N ARG A 191 19.94 19.17 -0.19
CA ARG A 191 20.05 17.80 0.32
C ARG A 191 18.89 17.50 1.28
N VAL A 192 18.29 16.32 1.12
CA VAL A 192 17.23 15.79 2.01
C VAL A 192 17.81 15.45 3.39
N ASP A 193 17.13 15.86 4.46
CA ASP A 193 17.49 15.48 5.84
C ASP A 193 16.92 14.09 6.18
N TRP A 194 17.67 13.06 5.77
CA TRP A 194 17.29 11.66 5.98
C TRP A 194 17.10 11.28 7.46
N PRO A 195 17.99 11.70 8.40
CA PRO A 195 17.76 11.46 9.82
C PRO A 195 16.44 12.04 10.34
N ALA A 196 16.14 13.31 10.05
CA ALA A 196 14.90 13.93 10.53
C ALA A 196 13.66 13.28 9.90
N LEU A 197 13.73 12.86 8.63
CA LEU A 197 12.65 12.11 7.98
C LEU A 197 12.43 10.75 8.62
N ARG A 198 13.51 9.99 8.90
CA ARG A 198 13.45 8.72 9.61
C ARG A 198 12.81 8.91 10.98
N ASP A 199 13.22 9.92 11.74
CA ASP A 199 12.71 10.17 13.09
C ASP A 199 11.22 10.54 13.07
N SER A 200 10.80 11.31 12.07
CA SER A 200 9.38 11.62 11.83
C SER A 200 8.56 10.37 11.51
N LEU A 201 9.04 9.51 10.59
CA LEU A 201 8.39 8.25 10.25
C LEU A 201 8.29 7.30 11.46
N ALA A 202 9.38 7.15 12.21
CA ALA A 202 9.39 6.36 13.43
C ALA A 202 8.43 6.92 14.49
N GLY A 203 8.34 8.24 14.61
CA GLY A 203 7.36 8.92 15.47
C GLY A 203 5.91 8.57 15.09
N ALA A 204 5.57 8.66 13.81
CA ALA A 204 4.24 8.34 13.31
C ALA A 204 3.87 6.86 13.50
N ILE A 205 4.81 5.94 13.23
CA ILE A 205 4.61 4.50 13.45
C ILE A 205 4.32 4.23 14.94
N LYS A 206 5.09 4.82 15.85
CA LYS A 206 4.86 4.66 17.30
C LYS A 206 3.50 5.23 17.72
N ALA A 207 3.12 6.40 17.21
CA ALA A 207 1.83 7.02 17.49
C ALA A 207 0.63 6.22 16.96
N SER A 208 0.85 5.37 15.94
CA SER A 208 -0.19 4.49 15.39
C SER A 208 -0.46 3.23 16.22
N ALA A 209 0.33 2.96 17.26
CA ALA A 209 0.12 1.81 18.13
C ALA A 209 -1.25 1.89 18.82
N THR A 210 -1.89 0.72 18.96
CA THR A 210 -3.17 0.52 19.66
C THR A 210 -2.98 -0.54 20.77
N PRO A 211 -2.32 -0.20 21.89
CA PRO A 211 -2.01 -1.16 22.96
C PRO A 211 -3.24 -1.82 23.60
N GLU A 212 -4.41 -1.16 23.53
CA GLU A 212 -5.68 -1.66 24.02
C GLU A 212 -6.22 -2.87 23.23
N ARG A 213 -5.71 -3.10 22.01
CA ARG A 213 -6.11 -4.23 21.18
C ARG A 213 -5.35 -5.48 21.58
N THR A 214 -6.04 -6.61 21.53
CA THR A 214 -5.47 -7.92 21.89
C THR A 214 -5.09 -8.77 20.67
N ASP A 215 -5.52 -8.39 19.47
CA ASP A 215 -5.29 -9.07 18.21
C ASP A 215 -4.08 -8.53 17.42
N ARG A 216 -3.77 -7.23 17.54
CA ARG A 216 -2.62 -6.57 16.91
C ARG A 216 -2.22 -5.32 17.70
N LEU A 217 -0.93 -4.97 17.68
CA LEU A 217 -0.43 -3.73 18.28
C LEU A 217 -0.42 -2.56 17.30
N PHE A 218 -0.05 -2.80 16.05
CA PHE A 218 0.03 -1.77 15.02
C PHE A 218 -0.98 -2.06 13.90
N PRO A 219 -1.63 -1.04 13.32
CA PRO A 219 -2.36 -1.19 12.08
C PRO A 219 -1.39 -1.62 10.96
N GLY A 220 -1.83 -2.51 10.07
CA GLY A 220 -0.97 -3.02 9.02
C GLY A 220 -1.75 -3.77 7.94
N ASP A 221 -1.03 -4.65 7.23
CA ASP A 221 -1.56 -5.43 6.12
C ASP A 221 -2.77 -6.28 6.56
N PRO A 222 -3.84 -6.42 5.75
CA PRO A 222 -4.95 -7.33 6.03
C PRO A 222 -4.52 -8.79 6.29
N ALA A 223 -3.33 -9.20 5.86
CA ALA A 223 -2.72 -10.47 6.19
C ALA A 223 -2.55 -10.68 7.71
N GLN A 224 -2.61 -9.64 8.54
CA GLN A 224 -2.70 -9.73 10.01
C GLN A 224 -3.96 -10.45 10.53
N PHE A 225 -4.99 -10.62 9.69
CA PHE A 225 -6.21 -11.35 10.06
C PHE A 225 -6.17 -12.81 9.60
N THR A 226 -5.30 -13.13 8.63
CA THR A 226 -5.06 -14.50 8.16
C THR A 226 -3.91 -15.17 8.91
N HIS A 227 -2.89 -14.38 9.24
CA HIS A 227 -1.76 -14.73 10.10
C HIS A 227 -1.99 -14.09 11.49
N ASP A 228 -1.24 -14.50 12.51
CA ASP A 228 -1.33 -13.77 13.79
C ASP A 228 -0.77 -12.34 13.65
N GLY A 229 -1.25 -11.41 14.47
CA GLY A 229 -0.76 -10.03 14.51
C GLY A 229 0.61 -9.88 15.17
N LEU A 230 1.38 -10.96 15.32
CA LEU A 230 2.63 -10.99 16.10
C LEU A 230 3.88 -11.12 15.23
N GLY A 231 3.83 -11.93 14.16
CA GLY A 231 4.98 -12.28 13.33
C GLY A 231 5.75 -11.13 12.67
N LEU A 232 6.87 -11.46 12.03
CA LEU A 232 7.82 -10.49 11.45
C LEU A 232 7.30 -9.81 10.16
N ALA A 233 6.54 -10.51 9.32
CA ALA A 233 6.08 -9.96 8.03
C ALA A 233 4.96 -8.92 8.18
N TYR A 234 4.00 -9.22 9.06
CA TYR A 234 2.75 -8.45 9.15
C TYR A 234 2.43 -7.99 10.57
N GLY A 235 3.13 -8.49 11.59
CA GLY A 235 2.77 -8.29 12.98
C GLY A 235 3.67 -7.32 13.75
N ALA A 236 3.43 -7.26 15.05
CA ALA A 236 4.14 -6.38 15.98
C ALA A 236 5.65 -6.62 15.97
N ALA A 237 6.12 -7.87 15.90
CA ALA A 237 7.55 -8.17 15.89
C ALA A 237 8.29 -7.53 14.70
N GLY A 238 7.65 -7.47 13.53
CA GLY A 238 8.19 -6.80 12.35
C GLY A 238 8.40 -5.31 12.56
N VAL A 239 7.39 -4.63 13.11
CA VAL A 239 7.44 -3.19 13.37
C VAL A 239 8.49 -2.86 14.42
N LEU A 240 8.53 -3.60 15.54
CA LEU A 240 9.50 -3.35 16.60
C LEU A 240 10.94 -3.64 16.13
N TRP A 241 11.15 -4.72 15.37
CA TRP A 241 12.44 -5.02 14.78
C TRP A 241 12.90 -3.96 13.79
N ALA A 242 12.00 -3.46 12.93
CA ALA A 242 12.32 -2.40 11.97
C ALA A 242 12.71 -1.10 12.68
N LEU A 243 11.96 -0.70 13.72
CA LEU A 243 12.29 0.46 14.55
C LEU A 243 13.67 0.32 15.20
N HIS A 244 13.95 -0.84 15.81
CA HIS A 244 15.25 -1.14 16.40
C HIS A 244 16.38 -1.07 15.38
N THR A 245 16.20 -1.68 14.21
CA THR A 245 17.21 -1.76 13.14
C THR A 245 17.62 -0.38 12.61
N VAL A 246 16.68 0.57 12.52
CA VAL A 246 16.99 1.93 12.07
C VAL A 246 17.52 2.84 13.19
N GLY A 247 17.71 2.29 14.40
CA GLY A 247 18.18 3.01 15.59
C GLY A 247 17.09 3.85 16.27
N ALA A 248 15.81 3.63 15.97
CA ALA A 248 14.72 4.31 16.64
C ALA A 248 14.43 3.65 18.01
N PRO A 249 14.13 4.43 19.06
CA PRO A 249 13.82 3.87 20.37
C PRO A 249 12.50 3.10 20.32
N VAL A 250 12.52 1.88 20.85
CA VAL A 250 11.34 1.02 21.02
C VAL A 250 10.81 1.20 22.45
N ALA A 251 9.51 1.49 22.58
CA ALA A 251 8.89 1.71 23.88
C ALA A 251 8.78 0.41 24.68
N GLY A 252 9.07 0.44 25.98
CA GLY A 252 8.99 -0.72 26.87
C GLY A 252 7.60 -1.37 26.85
N ASP A 253 6.55 -0.56 26.93
CA ASP A 253 5.16 -1.02 26.90
C ASP A 253 4.81 -1.79 25.61
N HIS A 254 5.45 -1.48 24.47
CA HIS A 254 5.25 -2.22 23.23
C HIS A 254 5.90 -3.60 23.26
N ILE A 255 7.05 -3.70 23.94
CA ILE A 255 7.75 -4.97 24.18
C ILE A 255 6.93 -5.83 25.14
N GLU A 256 6.43 -5.23 26.22
CA GLU A 256 5.56 -5.90 27.19
C GLU A 256 4.29 -6.42 26.52
N TRP A 257 3.62 -5.61 25.69
CA TRP A 257 2.47 -6.05 24.91
C TRP A 257 2.79 -7.29 24.06
N LEU A 258 3.95 -7.33 23.38
CA LEU A 258 4.35 -8.47 22.56
C LEU A 258 4.58 -9.73 23.42
N LEU A 259 5.22 -9.58 24.58
CA LEU A 259 5.44 -10.68 25.52
C LEU A 259 4.12 -11.25 26.05
N GLU A 260 3.18 -10.39 26.44
CA GLU A 260 1.84 -10.79 26.87
C GLU A 260 1.07 -11.49 25.74
N ALA A 261 1.16 -10.98 24.52
CA ALA A 261 0.49 -11.56 23.36
C ALA A 261 1.01 -12.97 23.03
N VAL A 262 2.33 -13.18 23.13
CA VAL A 262 2.98 -14.49 23.01
C VAL A 262 2.54 -15.46 24.12
N ALA A 263 2.28 -14.97 25.32
CA ALA A 263 1.80 -15.80 26.43
C ALA A 263 0.33 -16.23 26.25
N ARG A 264 -0.50 -15.41 25.59
CA ARG A 264 -1.94 -15.65 25.44
C ARG A 264 -2.32 -16.68 24.38
N ARG A 265 -1.46 -16.94 23.39
CA ARG A 265 -1.83 -17.75 22.21
C ARG A 265 -0.78 -18.82 21.89
N PRO A 266 -1.22 -19.99 21.38
CA PRO A 266 -0.29 -20.96 20.84
C PRO A 266 0.45 -20.35 19.66
N CYS A 267 1.77 -20.48 19.69
CA CYS A 267 2.68 -19.91 18.72
C CYS A 267 2.83 -20.86 17.54
N ARG A 268 2.59 -20.38 16.31
CA ARG A 268 2.84 -21.17 15.10
C ARG A 268 4.33 -21.11 14.73
N PRO A 269 4.94 -22.20 14.23
CA PRO A 269 6.30 -22.16 13.73
C PRO A 269 6.41 -21.28 12.46
N GLY A 270 7.61 -20.80 12.16
CA GLY A 270 7.87 -19.92 11.01
C GLY A 270 8.59 -18.62 11.38
N LEU A 271 9.42 -18.13 10.45
CA LEU A 271 10.22 -16.91 10.61
C LEU A 271 9.40 -15.65 10.32
N TYR A 272 8.79 -15.56 9.14
CA TYR A 272 8.05 -14.35 8.75
C TYR A 272 6.64 -14.33 9.30
N THR A 273 5.96 -15.47 9.27
CA THR A 273 4.54 -15.59 9.63
C THR A 273 4.31 -16.45 10.87
N GLY A 274 5.33 -16.53 11.74
CA GLY A 274 5.28 -17.35 12.95
C GLY A 274 6.20 -16.84 14.06
N ALA A 275 6.29 -17.62 15.12
CA ALA A 275 6.92 -17.25 16.37
C ALA A 275 8.45 -17.37 16.39
N HIS A 276 9.08 -17.95 15.37
CA HIS A 276 10.54 -17.91 15.26
C HIS A 276 11.00 -16.47 14.96
N GLY A 277 10.25 -15.73 14.14
CA GLY A 277 10.48 -14.30 13.96
C GLY A 277 10.25 -13.49 15.22
N VAL A 278 9.25 -13.86 16.02
CA VAL A 278 9.00 -13.22 17.32
C VAL A 278 10.16 -13.47 18.29
N ALA A 279 10.65 -14.70 18.39
CA ALA A 279 11.81 -15.03 19.21
C ALA A 279 13.05 -14.26 18.76
N PHE A 280 13.33 -14.22 17.47
CA PHE A 280 14.41 -13.44 16.89
C PHE A 280 14.29 -11.94 17.24
N THR A 281 13.11 -11.34 17.05
CA THR A 281 12.89 -9.94 17.41
C THR A 281 13.10 -9.69 18.91
N LEU A 282 12.57 -10.54 19.79
CA LEU A 282 12.76 -10.40 21.23
C LEU A 282 14.23 -10.46 21.62
N ASP A 283 15.02 -11.33 21.00
CA ASP A 283 16.46 -11.41 21.23
C ASP A 283 17.18 -10.13 20.78
N GLN A 284 16.85 -9.61 19.59
CA GLN A 284 17.39 -8.33 19.10
C GLN A 284 17.03 -7.13 19.99
N LEU A 285 15.87 -7.17 20.64
CA LEU A 285 15.42 -6.15 21.60
C LEU A 285 16.02 -6.33 23.01
N GLY A 286 16.93 -7.30 23.22
CA GLY A 286 17.55 -7.58 24.51
C GLY A 286 16.69 -8.38 25.48
N CYS A 287 15.54 -8.90 25.05
CA CYS A 287 14.68 -9.80 25.82
C CYS A 287 15.14 -11.27 25.72
N THR A 288 16.44 -11.51 25.89
CA THR A 288 17.12 -12.78 25.60
C THR A 288 16.51 -13.97 26.34
N ARG A 289 16.20 -13.84 27.63
CA ARG A 289 15.59 -14.95 28.40
C ARG A 289 14.21 -15.35 27.86
N GLN A 290 13.39 -14.37 27.50
CA GLN A 290 12.06 -14.60 26.94
C GLN A 290 12.14 -15.17 25.53
N ALA A 291 13.12 -14.72 24.73
CA ALA A 291 13.42 -15.27 23.41
C ALA A 291 13.80 -16.76 23.50
N HIS A 292 14.72 -17.13 24.41
CA HIS A 292 15.12 -18.52 24.62
C HIS A 292 13.96 -19.39 25.11
N ASN A 293 13.18 -18.93 26.08
CA ASN A 293 11.99 -19.65 26.54
C ASN A 293 10.95 -19.88 25.43
N LEU A 294 10.84 -18.95 24.47
CA LEU A 294 9.98 -19.14 23.30
C LEU A 294 10.60 -20.14 22.33
N LEU A 295 11.90 -20.07 22.08
CA LEU A 295 12.62 -21.03 21.23
C LEU A 295 12.51 -22.46 21.76
N ASP A 296 12.72 -22.68 23.07
CA ASP A 296 12.61 -23.99 23.72
C ASP A 296 11.21 -24.60 23.59
N ARG A 297 10.16 -23.77 23.53
CA ARG A 297 8.79 -24.22 23.24
C ARG A 297 8.65 -24.64 21.78
N LEU A 298 9.21 -23.86 20.86
CA LEU A 298 9.11 -24.12 19.42
C LEU A 298 9.89 -25.37 19.00
N LEU A 299 11.01 -25.68 19.65
CA LEU A 299 11.81 -26.89 19.40
C LEU A 299 11.09 -28.20 19.72
N LYS A 300 9.96 -28.14 20.45
CA LYS A 300 9.13 -29.32 20.75
C LYS A 300 8.17 -29.68 19.63
N GLU A 301 7.98 -28.79 18.64
CA GLU A 301 7.10 -29.03 17.51
C GLU A 301 7.77 -29.91 16.44
N PRO A 302 7.05 -30.86 15.82
CA PRO A 302 7.62 -31.76 14.82
C PRO A 302 7.98 -31.01 13.53
N LEU A 303 9.27 -31.02 13.18
CA LEU A 303 9.80 -30.36 11.98
C LEU A 303 9.31 -31.00 10.66
N ASP A 304 8.93 -32.28 10.68
CA ASP A 304 8.58 -33.02 9.47
C ASP A 304 7.33 -32.49 8.76
N ALA A 305 6.38 -31.93 9.50
CA ALA A 305 5.14 -31.39 8.95
C ALA A 305 5.29 -29.99 8.32
N LEU A 306 6.48 -29.38 8.39
CA LEU A 306 6.69 -27.99 7.98
C LEU A 306 7.08 -27.87 6.51
N GLY A 307 6.65 -26.78 5.87
CA GLY A 307 6.87 -26.52 4.45
C GLY A 307 8.32 -26.20 4.09
N SER A 308 8.59 -26.12 2.79
CA SER A 308 9.89 -25.72 2.22
C SER A 308 9.97 -24.23 1.84
N ASP A 309 8.99 -23.42 2.26
CA ASP A 309 8.96 -21.97 2.03
C ASP A 309 9.71 -21.20 3.13
N LEU A 310 10.27 -20.02 2.82
CA LEU A 310 10.99 -19.22 3.81
C LEU A 310 10.06 -18.61 4.87
N ALA A 311 8.78 -18.37 4.55
CA ALA A 311 7.91 -17.58 5.42
C ALA A 311 7.49 -18.33 6.69
N GLY A 312 6.95 -19.55 6.52
CA GLY A 312 6.50 -20.43 7.59
C GLY A 312 7.30 -21.73 7.71
N GLY A 313 8.11 -22.06 6.71
CA GLY A 313 8.74 -23.36 6.57
C GLY A 313 10.12 -23.51 7.21
N LEU A 314 10.70 -24.68 6.97
CA LEU A 314 12.00 -25.13 7.45
C LEU A 314 13.16 -24.15 7.18
N PRO A 315 13.29 -23.49 6.01
CA PRO A 315 14.41 -22.57 5.78
C PRO A 315 14.44 -21.40 6.77
N GLY A 316 13.28 -20.81 7.05
CA GLY A 316 13.17 -19.70 8.00
C GLY A 316 13.53 -20.14 9.41
N ILE A 317 13.06 -21.33 9.81
CA ILE A 317 13.37 -21.94 11.10
C ILE A 317 14.86 -22.23 11.24
N GLY A 318 15.48 -22.82 10.20
CA GLY A 318 16.91 -23.10 10.19
C GLY A 318 17.76 -21.83 10.35
N LEU A 319 17.37 -20.73 9.69
CA LEU A 319 18.04 -19.44 9.86
C LEU A 319 17.90 -18.89 11.29
N THR A 320 16.72 -19.01 11.90
CA THR A 320 16.53 -18.64 13.31
C THR A 320 17.39 -19.50 14.24
N LEU A 321 17.47 -20.80 14.00
CA LEU A 321 18.30 -21.70 14.81
C LEU A 321 19.79 -21.38 14.68
N LEU A 322 20.27 -21.03 13.48
CA LEU A 322 21.65 -20.59 13.27
C LEU A 322 21.96 -19.30 14.03
N HIS A 323 21.03 -18.34 14.05
CA HIS A 323 21.14 -17.12 14.84
C HIS A 323 21.35 -17.45 16.32
N PHE A 324 20.46 -18.24 16.91
CA PHE A 324 20.56 -18.60 18.32
C PHE A 324 21.75 -19.49 18.65
N ALA A 325 22.16 -20.39 17.75
CA ALA A 325 23.40 -21.16 17.92
C ALA A 325 24.62 -20.24 18.08
N GLY A 326 24.66 -19.14 17.30
CA GLY A 326 25.70 -18.12 17.41
C GLY A 326 25.62 -17.30 18.70
N THR A 327 24.45 -16.77 19.04
CA THR A 327 24.29 -15.90 20.23
C THR A 327 24.44 -16.67 21.54
N MET A 328 24.02 -17.94 21.59
CA MET A 328 24.11 -18.79 22.76
C MET A 328 25.40 -19.63 22.82
N SER A 329 26.16 -19.68 21.73
CA SER A 329 27.27 -20.65 21.55
C SER A 329 26.84 -22.10 21.80
N ASP A 330 25.65 -22.46 21.33
CA ASP A 330 25.02 -23.77 21.58
C ASP A 330 25.20 -24.72 20.37
N ALA A 331 26.01 -25.76 20.57
CA ALA A 331 26.29 -26.77 19.55
C ALA A 331 25.06 -27.64 19.19
N SER A 332 24.08 -27.79 20.09
CA SER A 332 22.86 -28.56 19.83
C SER A 332 21.93 -27.83 18.87
N LEU A 333 21.82 -26.50 19.00
CA LEU A 333 21.09 -25.66 18.04
C LEU A 333 21.76 -25.67 16.67
N GLN A 334 23.10 -25.64 16.64
CA GLN A 334 23.85 -25.76 15.39
C GLN A 334 23.60 -27.10 14.70
N ALA A 335 23.61 -28.20 15.45
CA ALA A 335 23.30 -29.54 14.92
C ALA A 335 21.86 -29.61 14.39
N THR A 336 20.90 -29.01 15.09
CA THR A 336 19.50 -28.96 14.66
C THR A 336 19.33 -28.14 13.38
N ALA A 337 20.02 -27.00 13.26
CA ALA A 337 20.02 -26.22 12.03
C ALA A 337 20.62 -26.98 10.84
N LEU A 338 21.66 -27.79 11.09
CA LEU A 338 22.25 -28.65 10.06
C LEU A 338 21.28 -29.77 9.62
N ASP A 339 20.56 -30.38 10.57
CA ASP A 339 19.50 -31.37 10.27
C ASP A 339 18.40 -30.75 9.39
N VAL A 340 17.96 -29.52 9.72
CA VAL A 340 17.02 -28.76 8.89
C VAL A 340 17.54 -28.57 7.46
N ALA A 341 18.81 -28.19 7.29
CA ALA A 341 19.43 -28.02 5.98
C ALA A 341 19.51 -29.34 5.20
N GLN A 342 19.84 -30.45 5.87
CA GLN A 342 19.87 -31.79 5.25
C GLN A 342 18.49 -32.25 4.79
N ARG A 343 17.45 -32.04 5.61
CA ARG A 343 16.06 -32.32 5.23
C ARG A 343 15.62 -31.52 4.01
N LEU A 344 15.95 -30.23 3.97
CA LEU A 344 15.68 -29.38 2.81
C LEU A 344 16.38 -29.90 1.56
N ALA A 345 17.67 -30.26 1.66
CA ALA A 345 18.42 -30.83 0.54
C ALA A 345 17.79 -32.13 0.00
N ALA A 346 17.29 -32.99 0.90
CA ALA A 346 16.59 -34.22 0.53
C ALA A 346 15.23 -33.97 -0.15
N ARG A 347 14.55 -32.85 0.16
CA ARG A 347 13.24 -32.48 -0.42
C ARG A 347 13.34 -31.81 -1.79
N LEU A 348 14.48 -31.20 -2.14
CA LEU A 348 14.69 -30.48 -3.40
C LEU A 348 14.22 -31.23 -4.66
N PRO A 349 14.48 -32.55 -4.85
CA PRO A 349 14.04 -33.26 -6.05
C PRO A 349 12.51 -33.39 -6.15
N ALA A 350 11.83 -33.63 -5.02
CA ALA A 350 10.38 -33.76 -4.96
C ALA A 350 9.69 -32.40 -5.11
N ASP A 351 10.21 -31.36 -4.43
CA ASP A 351 9.67 -30.00 -4.51
C ASP A 351 9.79 -29.40 -5.91
N ALA A 352 10.84 -29.78 -6.67
CA ALA A 352 10.98 -29.40 -8.07
C ALA A 352 9.93 -30.06 -8.99
N ALA A 353 9.43 -31.24 -8.63
CA ALA A 353 8.41 -31.97 -9.38
C ALA A 353 6.99 -31.51 -9.07
N VAL A 354 6.74 -31.02 -7.85
CA VAL A 354 5.40 -30.67 -7.32
C VAL A 354 5.16 -29.15 -7.35
N ALA A 355 5.79 -28.39 -8.26
CA ALA A 355 5.43 -26.98 -8.47
C ALA A 355 3.97 -26.88 -8.97
N ALA A 356 3.03 -26.94 -8.02
CA ALA A 356 1.62 -27.10 -8.23
C ALA A 356 0.99 -25.77 -8.66
N SER A 357 -0.01 -25.89 -9.53
CA SER A 357 -0.89 -24.80 -9.92
C SER A 357 -1.64 -24.27 -8.70
N GLY A 358 -1.27 -23.09 -8.19
CA GLY A 358 -2.08 -22.33 -7.21
C GLY A 358 -1.31 -21.69 -6.06
N THR A 359 -0.08 -22.12 -5.75
CA THR A 359 0.78 -21.43 -4.78
C THR A 359 1.54 -20.30 -5.48
N ARG A 360 1.61 -19.12 -4.84
CA ARG A 360 2.46 -18.02 -5.33
C ARG A 360 3.90 -18.51 -5.29
N PRO A 361 4.62 -18.64 -6.41
CA PRO A 361 5.99 -19.14 -6.35
C PRO A 361 6.95 -18.03 -5.88
N GLY A 362 8.08 -18.40 -5.27
CA GLY A 362 9.12 -17.46 -4.86
C GLY A 362 9.67 -17.74 -3.47
N LEU A 363 10.77 -17.06 -3.11
CA LEU A 363 11.53 -17.32 -1.87
C LEU A 363 10.66 -17.48 -0.61
N LEU A 364 9.68 -16.60 -0.42
CA LEU A 364 8.77 -16.60 0.74
C LEU A 364 7.68 -17.68 0.69
N HIS A 365 7.48 -18.34 -0.44
CA HIS A 365 6.29 -19.16 -0.68
C HIS A 365 6.60 -20.53 -1.30
N GLY A 366 7.88 -20.83 -1.53
CA GLY A 366 8.35 -22.12 -2.00
C GLY A 366 8.95 -22.11 -3.40
N PRO A 367 9.16 -23.29 -4.01
CA PRO A 367 9.96 -23.44 -5.21
C PRO A 367 9.38 -22.66 -6.39
N LEU A 368 10.25 -21.99 -7.14
CA LEU A 368 9.93 -21.49 -8.47
C LEU A 368 9.86 -22.67 -9.43
N ARG A 369 8.80 -22.75 -10.25
CA ARG A 369 8.73 -23.71 -11.35
C ARG A 369 9.94 -23.48 -12.25
N ARG A 370 10.79 -24.50 -12.43
CA ARG A 370 11.79 -24.46 -13.51
C ARG A 370 11.01 -24.40 -14.83
N GLY A 371 11.08 -23.28 -15.54
CA GLY A 371 10.75 -23.24 -16.96
C GLY A 371 11.63 -24.24 -17.72
N PRO A 372 11.25 -24.66 -18.95
CA PRO A 372 12.07 -25.57 -19.73
C PRO A 372 13.48 -25.00 -19.82
N VAL A 373 14.47 -25.81 -19.44
CA VAL A 373 15.88 -25.53 -19.67
C VAL A 373 16.00 -25.29 -21.18
N LEU A 374 16.34 -24.05 -21.58
CA LEU A 374 16.64 -23.75 -22.98
C LEU A 374 17.70 -24.76 -23.42
N PRO A 375 17.49 -25.49 -24.53
CA PRO A 375 18.48 -26.46 -24.99
C PRO A 375 19.81 -25.73 -25.19
N GLU A 376 20.91 -26.36 -24.75
CA GLU A 376 22.25 -25.84 -24.96
C GLU A 376 22.43 -25.41 -26.43
N PRO A 377 23.08 -24.26 -26.68
CA PRO A 377 23.36 -23.86 -28.05
C PRO A 377 24.19 -24.95 -28.71
N VAL A 378 23.61 -25.59 -29.72
CA VAL A 378 24.30 -26.55 -30.58
C VAL A 378 25.56 -25.84 -31.10
N ARG A 379 26.73 -26.28 -30.62
CA ARG A 379 28.01 -25.87 -31.17
C ARG A 379 28.05 -26.36 -32.61
N GLN A 380 27.78 -25.45 -33.55
CA GLN A 380 28.19 -25.66 -34.93
C GLN A 380 29.73 -25.54 -34.95
N HIS A 381 30.38 -26.70 -34.96
CA HIS A 381 31.79 -26.81 -35.31
C HIS A 381 31.96 -26.69 -36.85
N PRO A 382 33.16 -26.26 -37.29
CA PRO A 382 33.35 -25.27 -38.36
C PRO A 382 33.05 -25.73 -39.79
#